data_AF-A0A1J5IIS6-F1
#
_entry.id   AF-A0A1J5IIS6-F1
#
_cell.length_a   1.000
_cell.length_b   1.000
_cell.length_c   1.000
_cell.angle_alpha   90.00
_cell.angle_beta   90.00
_cell.angle_gamma   90.00
#
_symmetry.space_group_name_H-M   'P 1'
#
loop_
_entity.id
_entity.type
_entity.pdbx_description
1 polymer ?
#
loop_
_entity_poly.entity_id
_entity_poly.type
_entity_poly.pdbx_seq_one_letter_code
_entity_poly.pdbx_strand_id
1 'polypeptide(L)'
;MNGRWAYYWVQIMAHNLPILWFALMVGLLLMASGLFVKGSPIQLADAIWVLGSLMVMSGVAIKLFDSLKTAGLLLVVTSLIWFGVLGCLAWLGVSLTQISVLALVVVVTLVMGNLVHLLASVLREMARGAFQHDAVAESLKLNAMPILLSNLTTTFGFSVAAFFDSQLIEMAWVVGLGALISYLAIVTWVPLILLSWFLEFRVGHYDDRHGFLDVVRKMQRYPRWLQAMVWLSLTLLLISGVYLSQFMVSLIPVAMMLFACWMLLWLVWRDWQVSLMAILTSLAAIVLVLTGYFSVQSVVQISAVVLIVPLGIVLDDSIHYFSRYLRSKQGFFNTAENCHRYALSSVGRPIWLTTQLLAVGLLVLGFHPDEWIRQASLVTLLATLLASYIILLWLPAFQLKS
;
A
#
# COMPACT_ATOMS: atom_id res chain seq x y z
N MET A 1 6.88 1.62 -22.91
CA MET A 1 8.34 1.63 -22.67
C MET A 1 8.87 0.23 -22.93
N ASN A 2 9.90 0.08 -23.77
CA ASN A 2 10.53 -1.21 -24.07
C ASN A 2 10.84 -1.94 -22.75
N GLY A 3 10.29 -3.14 -22.57
CA GLY A 3 10.32 -3.89 -21.30
C GLY A 3 11.71 -4.36 -20.83
N ARG A 4 12.79 -3.82 -21.41
CA ARG A 4 14.18 -4.15 -21.11
C ARG A 4 14.85 -3.18 -20.12
N TRP A 5 14.24 -2.04 -19.81
CA TRP A 5 14.86 -1.03 -18.94
C TRP A 5 15.29 -1.59 -17.59
N ALA A 6 14.47 -2.45 -16.97
CA ALA A 6 14.75 -3.02 -15.66
C ALA A 6 15.94 -3.97 -15.70
N TYR A 7 16.11 -4.73 -16.77
CA TYR A 7 17.26 -5.62 -16.98
C TYR A 7 18.55 -4.81 -17.16
N TYR A 8 18.53 -3.78 -18.00
CA TYR A 8 19.68 -2.88 -18.15
C TYR A 8 20.02 -2.18 -16.84
N TRP A 9 19.00 -1.74 -16.09
CA TRP A 9 19.19 -1.11 -14.79
C TRP A 9 19.89 -2.04 -13.79
N VAL A 10 19.43 -3.29 -13.69
CA VAL A 10 20.02 -4.31 -12.82
C VAL A 10 21.45 -4.65 -13.25
N GLN A 11 21.74 -4.71 -14.56
CA GLN A 11 23.09 -4.90 -15.08
C GLN A 11 24.02 -3.73 -14.75
N ILE A 12 23.56 -2.49 -14.92
CA ILE A 12 24.31 -1.29 -14.55
C ILE A 12 24.61 -1.29 -13.05
N MET A 13 23.64 -1.66 -12.21
CA MET A 13 23.82 -1.75 -10.77
C MET A 13 24.85 -2.83 -10.41
N ALA A 14 24.74 -4.02 -11.00
CA ALA A 14 25.68 -5.12 -10.77
C ALA A 14 27.12 -4.74 -11.13
N HIS A 15 27.32 -3.98 -12.20
CA HIS A 15 28.66 -3.51 -12.61
C HIS A 15 29.24 -2.44 -11.68
N ASN A 16 28.39 -1.61 -11.06
CA ASN A 16 28.80 -0.46 -10.24
C ASN A 16 28.53 -0.66 -8.74
N LEU A 17 28.43 -1.92 -8.28
CA LEU A 17 28.05 -2.28 -6.90
C LEU A 17 28.79 -1.48 -5.82
N PRO A 18 30.14 -1.38 -5.81
CA PRO A 18 30.86 -0.70 -4.72
C PRO A 18 30.55 0.80 -4.65
N ILE A 19 30.46 1.45 -5.81
CA ILE A 19 30.19 2.90 -5.91
C ILE A 19 28.77 3.20 -5.46
N LEU A 20 27.81 2.36 -5.87
CA LEU A 20 26.40 2.52 -5.47
C LEU A 20 26.19 2.25 -3.98
N TRP A 21 26.89 1.27 -3.40
CA TRP A 21 26.88 1.04 -1.95
C TRP A 21 27.45 2.22 -1.18
N PHE A 22 28.58 2.77 -1.64
CA PHE A 22 29.16 3.97 -1.04
C PHE A 22 28.19 5.15 -1.10
N ALA A 23 27.60 5.42 -2.27
CA ALA A 23 26.62 6.49 -2.46
C ALA A 23 25.38 6.29 -1.57
N LEU A 24 24.89 5.06 -1.44
CA LEU A 24 23.77 4.72 -0.55
C LEU A 24 24.11 4.99 0.92
N MET A 25 25.27 4.53 1.39
CA MET A 25 25.69 4.74 2.78
C MET A 25 25.85 6.22 3.10
N VAL A 26 26.49 6.99 2.21
CA VAL A 26 26.60 8.45 2.37
C VAL A 26 25.22 9.11 2.39
N GLY A 27 24.33 8.74 1.47
CA GLY A 27 22.97 9.27 1.43
C GLY A 27 22.18 8.99 2.72
N LEU A 28 22.24 7.76 3.22
CA LEU A 28 21.60 7.37 4.49
C LEU A 28 22.18 8.12 5.69
N LEU A 29 23.50 8.30 5.75
CA LEU A 29 24.15 9.08 6.81
C LEU A 29 23.76 10.56 6.75
N LEU A 30 23.67 11.14 5.55
CA LEU A 30 23.22 12.52 5.38
C LEU A 30 21.77 12.70 5.84
N MET A 31 20.88 11.77 5.46
CA MET A 31 19.50 11.78 5.95
C MET A 31 19.46 11.66 7.48
N ALA A 32 20.14 10.65 8.05
CA ALA A 32 20.18 10.40 9.49
C ALA A 32 20.82 11.55 10.29
N SER A 33 21.76 12.29 9.70
CA SER A 33 22.40 13.45 10.36
C SER A 33 21.40 14.53 10.78
N GLY A 34 20.25 14.62 10.08
CA GLY A 34 19.19 15.56 10.41
C GLY A 34 18.61 15.35 11.81
N LEU A 35 18.61 14.11 12.32
CA LEU A 35 18.14 13.77 13.67
C LEU A 35 18.97 14.44 14.78
N PHE A 36 20.16 14.94 14.45
CA PHE A 36 21.05 15.64 15.39
C PHE A 36 21.01 17.17 15.26
N VAL A 37 20.34 17.73 14.24
CA VAL A 37 20.33 19.19 13.95
C VAL A 37 19.38 19.94 14.90
N LYS A 38 18.19 19.41 15.09
CA LYS A 38 17.21 19.80 16.11
C LYS A 38 16.78 18.48 16.74
N GLY A 39 16.65 18.41 18.06
CA GLY A 39 16.35 17.16 18.78
C GLY A 39 15.23 16.33 18.14
N SER A 40 15.18 15.03 18.44
CA SER A 40 14.35 14.05 17.73
C SER A 40 12.93 14.57 17.45
N PRO A 41 12.47 14.62 16.19
CA PRO A 41 11.18 15.23 15.85
C PRO A 41 9.98 14.44 16.39
N ILE A 42 10.20 13.20 16.85
CA ILE A 42 9.19 12.30 17.40
C ILE A 42 9.45 12.03 18.89
N GLN A 43 8.37 11.82 19.65
CA GLN A 43 8.47 11.34 21.02
C GLN A 43 8.90 9.86 21.05
N LEU A 44 9.72 9.50 22.05
CA LEU A 44 10.19 8.12 22.19
C LEU A 44 9.04 7.12 22.34
N ALA A 45 7.96 7.50 23.03
CA ALA A 45 6.79 6.63 23.22
C ALA A 45 6.15 6.25 21.87
N ASP A 46 5.89 7.23 21.00
CA ASP A 46 5.30 6.99 19.68
C ASP A 46 6.24 6.16 18.79
N ALA A 47 7.55 6.42 18.86
CA ALA A 47 8.56 5.65 18.15
C ALA A 47 8.56 4.18 18.56
N ILE A 48 8.43 3.87 19.86
CA ILE A 48 8.36 2.50 20.37
C ILE A 48 7.15 1.76 19.78
N TRP A 49 5.99 2.41 19.69
CA TRP A 49 4.80 1.78 19.12
C TRP A 49 4.92 1.51 17.62
N VAL A 50 5.47 2.46 16.86
CA VAL A 50 5.67 2.30 15.42
C VAL A 50 6.74 1.24 15.12
N LEU A 51 7.86 1.23 15.85
CA LEU A 51 8.88 0.20 15.68
C LEU A 51 8.39 -1.16 16.19
N GLY A 52 7.63 -1.18 17.29
CA GLY A 52 6.98 -2.38 17.80
C GLY A 52 6.03 -3.01 16.79
N SER A 53 5.19 -2.21 16.13
CA SER A 53 4.32 -2.71 15.06
C SER A 53 5.13 -3.27 13.90
N LEU A 54 6.19 -2.58 13.45
CA LEU A 54 7.07 -3.05 12.39
C LEU A 54 7.79 -4.36 12.76
N MET A 55 8.23 -4.52 14.00
CA MET A 55 8.82 -5.77 14.49
C MET A 55 7.83 -6.93 14.44
N VAL A 56 6.59 -6.72 14.89
CA VAL A 56 5.54 -7.76 14.82
C VAL A 56 5.20 -8.10 13.37
N MET A 57 5.05 -7.11 12.50
CA MET A 57 4.83 -7.32 11.07
C MET A 57 5.95 -8.17 10.46
N SER A 58 7.21 -7.84 10.76
CA SER A 58 8.36 -8.59 10.26
C SER A 58 8.43 -10.01 10.85
N GLY A 59 8.07 -10.19 12.12
CA GLY A 59 7.97 -11.51 12.75
C GLY A 59 6.93 -12.40 12.07
N VAL A 60 5.74 -11.85 11.78
CA VAL A 60 4.70 -12.57 11.02
C VAL A 60 5.14 -12.85 9.59
N ALA A 61 5.90 -11.94 8.97
CA ALA A 61 6.43 -12.12 7.62
C ALA A 61 7.32 -13.38 7.49
N ILE A 62 8.02 -13.80 8.56
CA ILE A 62 8.81 -15.05 8.56
C ILE A 62 7.93 -16.23 8.15
N LYS A 63 6.75 -16.37 8.76
CA LYS A 63 5.79 -17.44 8.49
C LYS A 63 5.08 -17.25 7.14
N LEU A 64 4.76 -16.01 6.76
CA LEU A 64 4.01 -15.76 5.52
C LEU A 64 4.85 -15.96 4.26
N PHE A 65 6.14 -15.66 4.33
CA PHE A 65 7.10 -15.84 3.23
C PHE A 65 7.93 -17.14 3.33
N ASP A 66 7.83 -17.87 4.44
CA ASP A 66 8.71 -19.00 4.79
C ASP A 66 10.20 -18.66 4.62
N SER A 67 10.60 -17.46 5.05
CA SER A 67 11.96 -16.93 4.83
C SER A 67 12.32 -15.89 5.88
N LEU A 68 13.33 -16.20 6.70
CA LEU A 68 13.87 -15.27 7.69
C LEU A 68 14.57 -14.10 7.00
N LYS A 69 15.23 -14.35 5.87
CA LYS A 69 15.92 -13.30 5.10
C LYS A 69 14.96 -12.26 4.53
N THR A 70 13.82 -12.70 4.01
CA THR A 70 12.79 -11.81 3.47
C THR A 70 12.18 -10.95 4.58
N ALA A 71 11.89 -11.54 5.73
CA ALA A 71 11.42 -10.81 6.91
C ALA A 71 12.45 -9.78 7.42
N GLY A 72 13.73 -10.18 7.51
CA GLY A 72 14.82 -9.28 7.88
C GLY A 72 14.98 -8.11 6.92
N LEU A 73 14.83 -8.35 5.61
CA LEU A 73 14.87 -7.30 4.60
C LEU A 73 13.73 -6.30 4.78
N LEU A 74 12.51 -6.79 5.02
CA LEU A 74 11.33 -5.96 5.29
C LEU A 74 11.56 -5.07 6.51
N LEU A 75 12.07 -5.63 7.61
CA LEU A 75 12.37 -4.89 8.83
C LEU A 75 13.42 -3.81 8.59
N VAL A 76 14.57 -4.19 8.01
CA VAL A 76 15.73 -3.30 7.85
C VAL A 76 15.41 -2.18 6.87
N VAL A 77 14.88 -2.50 5.68
CA VAL A 77 14.62 -1.47 4.66
C VAL A 77 13.53 -0.51 5.12
N THR A 78 12.45 -1.00 5.75
CA THR A 78 11.40 -0.13 6.27
C THR A 78 11.92 0.77 7.39
N SER A 79 12.74 0.23 8.30
CA SER A 79 13.38 1.02 9.37
C SER A 79 14.29 2.10 8.80
N LEU A 80 15.14 1.77 7.81
CA LEU A 80 16.04 2.72 7.16
C LEU A 80 15.28 3.88 6.51
N ILE A 81 14.20 3.57 5.79
CA ILE A 81 13.33 4.59 5.18
C ILE A 81 12.68 5.45 6.26
N TRP A 82 12.15 4.82 7.32
CA TRP A 82 11.47 5.54 8.39
C TRP A 82 12.40 6.53 9.12
N PHE A 83 13.60 6.09 9.52
CA PHE A 83 14.61 6.99 10.09
C PHE A 83 15.08 8.04 9.09
N GLY A 84 15.22 7.68 7.80
CA GLY A 84 15.55 8.62 6.73
C GLY A 84 14.51 9.73 6.58
N VAL A 85 13.22 9.40 6.66
CA VAL A 85 12.12 10.37 6.63
C VAL A 85 12.20 11.32 7.82
N LEU A 86 12.37 10.81 9.04
CA LEU A 86 12.51 11.64 10.24
C LEU A 86 13.73 12.57 10.15
N GLY A 87 14.86 12.07 9.64
CA GLY A 87 16.06 12.87 9.43
C GLY A 87 15.85 13.98 8.40
N CYS A 88 15.22 13.68 7.26
CA CYS A 88 14.85 14.69 6.26
C CYS A 88 13.88 15.75 6.80
N LEU A 89 12.88 15.34 7.59
CA LEU A 89 11.93 16.26 8.20
C LEU A 89 12.62 17.22 9.19
N ALA A 90 13.57 16.71 9.96
CA ALA A 90 14.37 17.52 10.88
C ALA A 90 15.23 18.55 10.12
N TRP A 91 15.83 18.17 8.98
CA TRP A 91 16.53 19.10 8.09
C TRP A 91 15.62 20.20 7.55
N LEU A 92 14.41 19.84 7.15
CA LEU A 92 13.41 20.79 6.65
C LEU A 92 12.78 21.64 7.76
N GLY A 93 13.09 21.35 9.03
CA GLY A 93 12.53 22.05 10.18
C GLY A 93 11.04 21.81 10.40
N VAL A 94 10.49 20.72 9.85
CA VAL A 94 9.09 20.35 10.02
C VAL A 94 8.91 19.71 11.40
N SER A 95 8.13 20.35 12.27
CA SER A 95 7.75 19.80 13.57
C SER A 95 6.58 18.83 13.45
N LEU A 96 6.64 17.69 14.15
CA LEU A 96 5.52 16.75 14.18
C LEU A 96 4.44 17.19 15.18
N THR A 97 3.23 17.40 14.68
CA THR A 97 1.99 17.51 15.46
C THR A 97 1.42 16.12 15.78
N GLN A 98 0.49 16.02 16.74
CA GLN A 98 -0.20 14.76 17.08
C GLN A 98 -0.83 14.08 15.85
N ILE A 99 -1.44 14.87 14.95
CA ILE A 99 -2.03 14.35 13.70
C ILE A 99 -0.94 13.86 12.75
N SER A 100 0.18 14.58 12.63
CA SER A 100 1.26 14.17 11.74
C SER A 100 2.01 12.89 12.20
N VAL A 101 1.90 12.49 13.47
CA VAL A 101 2.43 11.18 13.92
C VAL A 101 1.69 10.02 13.23
N LEU A 102 0.39 10.17 12.93
CA LEU A 102 -0.35 9.20 12.11
C LEU A 102 0.25 9.03 10.72
N ALA A 103 0.82 10.10 10.17
CA ALA A 103 1.48 10.07 8.87
C ALA A 103 2.68 9.11 8.86
N LEU A 104 3.38 8.97 9.99
CA LEU A 104 4.49 8.01 10.12
C LEU A 104 4.00 6.56 10.08
N VAL A 105 2.82 6.28 10.61
CA VAL A 105 2.15 4.97 10.47
C VAL A 105 1.82 4.71 9.01
N VAL A 106 1.26 5.70 8.31
CA VAL A 106 1.01 5.62 6.86
C VAL A 106 2.30 5.29 6.11
N VAL A 107 3.42 5.97 6.41
CA VAL A 107 4.71 5.70 5.78
C VAL A 107 5.18 4.26 6.01
N VAL A 108 5.11 3.74 7.24
CA VAL A 108 5.51 2.35 7.53
C VAL A 108 4.66 1.35 6.74
N THR A 109 3.34 1.53 6.74
CA THR A 109 2.42 0.62 6.02
C THR A 109 2.60 0.68 4.51
N LEU A 110 2.77 1.88 3.94
CA LEU A 110 3.03 2.10 2.52
C LEU A 110 4.36 1.46 2.08
N VAL A 111 5.44 1.70 2.84
CA VAL A 111 6.75 1.12 2.54
C VAL A 111 6.70 -0.41 2.62
N MET A 112 6.06 -0.94 3.66
CA MET A 112 5.88 -2.38 3.81
C MET A 112 5.10 -2.97 2.62
N GLY A 113 4.00 -2.33 2.20
CA GLY A 113 3.19 -2.74 1.05
C GLY A 113 4.03 -2.84 -0.23
N ASN A 114 4.76 -1.77 -0.54
CA ASN A 114 5.64 -1.69 -1.71
C ASN A 114 6.71 -2.79 -1.71
N LEU A 115 7.36 -3.03 -0.56
CA LEU A 115 8.37 -4.07 -0.42
C LEU A 115 7.77 -5.47 -0.58
N VAL A 116 6.62 -5.74 0.03
CA VAL A 116 5.92 -7.02 -0.09
C VAL A 116 5.54 -7.29 -1.55
N HIS A 117 5.01 -6.31 -2.29
CA HIS A 117 4.69 -6.47 -3.71
C HIS A 117 5.91 -6.82 -4.57
N LEU A 118 7.04 -6.13 -4.34
CA LEU A 118 8.28 -6.39 -5.04
C LEU A 118 8.84 -7.79 -4.67
N LEU A 119 8.97 -8.09 -3.37
CA LEU A 119 9.59 -9.33 -2.89
C LEU A 119 8.75 -10.56 -3.20
N ALA A 120 7.43 -10.48 -3.07
CA ALA A 120 6.54 -11.58 -3.47
C ALA A 120 6.65 -11.88 -4.98
N SER A 121 6.94 -10.87 -5.80
CA SER A 121 7.17 -11.07 -7.23
C SER A 121 8.56 -11.67 -7.51
N VAL A 122 9.61 -11.22 -6.81
CA VAL A 122 10.96 -11.82 -6.91
C VAL A 122 10.91 -13.31 -6.54
N LEU A 123 10.35 -13.64 -5.39
CA LEU A 123 10.24 -15.02 -4.91
C LEU A 123 9.41 -15.89 -5.86
N ARG A 124 8.39 -15.32 -6.49
CA ARG A 124 7.59 -16.04 -7.49
C ARG A 124 8.37 -16.36 -8.76
N GLU A 125 9.13 -15.41 -9.30
CA GLU A 125 9.94 -15.67 -10.50
C GLU A 125 11.08 -16.66 -10.19
N MET A 126 11.69 -16.58 -8.99
CA MET A 126 12.63 -17.60 -8.52
C MET A 126 11.99 -18.98 -8.41
N ALA A 127 10.76 -19.05 -7.88
CA ALA A 127 9.99 -20.29 -7.83
C ALA A 127 9.58 -20.86 -9.21
N ARG A 128 9.67 -20.05 -10.28
CA ARG A 128 9.53 -20.48 -11.67
C ARG A 128 10.85 -20.89 -12.33
N GLY A 129 11.96 -20.84 -11.58
CA GLY A 129 13.28 -21.24 -12.03
C GLY A 129 14.19 -20.10 -12.49
N ALA A 130 13.78 -18.83 -12.35
CA ALA A 130 14.65 -17.71 -12.66
C ALA A 130 15.76 -17.54 -11.61
N PHE A 131 16.96 -17.15 -12.05
CA PHE A 131 18.00 -16.72 -11.12
C PHE A 131 17.60 -15.40 -10.44
N GLN A 132 18.09 -15.17 -9.21
CA GLN A 132 17.67 -14.02 -8.40
C GLN A 132 17.86 -12.68 -9.13
N HIS A 133 18.96 -12.50 -9.88
CA HIS A 133 19.21 -11.25 -10.61
C HIS A 133 18.15 -10.99 -11.69
N ASP A 134 17.79 -12.01 -12.46
CA ASP A 134 16.74 -11.93 -13.47
C ASP A 134 15.36 -11.76 -12.82
N ALA A 135 15.12 -12.43 -11.70
CA ALA A 135 13.89 -12.30 -10.93
C ALA A 135 13.70 -10.88 -10.37
N VAL A 136 14.77 -10.21 -9.93
CA VAL A 136 14.75 -8.79 -9.51
C VAL A 136 14.41 -7.89 -10.70
N ALA A 137 15.04 -8.10 -11.85
CA ALA A 137 14.75 -7.33 -13.06
C ALA A 137 13.29 -7.49 -13.52
N GLU A 138 12.78 -8.71 -13.55
CA GLU A 138 11.38 -8.95 -13.92
C GLU A 138 10.44 -8.36 -12.86
N SER A 139 10.73 -8.50 -11.57
CA SER A 139 9.91 -7.88 -10.51
C SER A 139 9.83 -6.36 -10.66
N LEU A 140 10.94 -5.67 -10.92
CA LEU A 140 10.97 -4.22 -11.16
C LEU A 140 10.14 -3.83 -12.39
N LYS A 141 10.32 -4.53 -13.51
CA LYS A 141 9.54 -4.30 -14.74
C LYS A 141 8.03 -4.49 -14.52
N LEU A 142 7.66 -5.38 -13.60
CA LEU A 142 6.28 -5.70 -13.29
C LEU A 142 5.66 -4.73 -12.27
N ASN A 143 6.42 -4.25 -11.30
CA ASN A 143 5.89 -3.54 -10.12
C ASN A 143 6.30 -2.06 -10.01
N ALA A 144 7.36 -1.60 -10.70
CA ALA A 144 7.82 -0.22 -10.55
C ALA A 144 6.76 0.83 -10.94
N MET A 145 6.04 0.62 -12.06
CA MET A 145 5.00 1.58 -12.48
C MET A 145 3.78 1.58 -11.54
N PRO A 146 3.21 0.42 -11.13
CA PRO A 146 2.18 0.40 -10.09
C PRO A 146 2.61 1.09 -8.78
N ILE A 147 3.82 0.82 -8.29
CA ILE A 147 4.35 1.41 -7.05
C ILE A 147 4.54 2.93 -7.20
N LEU A 148 5.08 3.38 -8.34
CA LEU A 148 5.20 4.82 -8.63
C LEU A 148 3.83 5.49 -8.60
N LEU A 149 2.84 4.87 -9.26
CA LEU A 149 1.50 5.42 -9.35
C LEU A 149 0.84 5.50 -7.98
N SER A 150 0.97 4.46 -7.16
CA SER A 150 0.50 4.45 -5.76
C SER A 150 1.13 5.57 -4.95
N ASN A 151 2.46 5.66 -4.94
CA ASN A 151 3.17 6.70 -4.20
C ASN A 151 2.80 8.13 -4.66
N LEU A 152 2.60 8.32 -5.97
CA LEU A 152 2.13 9.60 -6.52
C LEU A 152 0.70 9.90 -6.11
N THR A 153 -0.23 8.94 -6.16
CA THR A 153 -1.61 9.17 -5.71
C THR A 153 -1.68 9.48 -4.22
N THR A 154 -0.90 8.79 -3.40
CA THR A 154 -0.87 9.04 -1.96
C THR A 154 -0.30 10.43 -1.67
N THR A 155 0.86 10.77 -2.25
CA THR A 155 1.48 12.09 -2.10
C THR A 155 0.54 13.20 -2.56
N PHE A 156 0.05 13.10 -3.80
CA PHE A 156 -0.81 14.10 -4.40
C PHE A 156 -2.15 14.23 -3.66
N GLY A 157 -2.73 13.11 -3.23
CA GLY A 157 -3.96 13.07 -2.44
C GLY A 157 -3.82 13.81 -1.12
N PHE A 158 -2.78 13.53 -0.33
CA PHE A 158 -2.52 14.24 0.94
C PHE A 158 -2.17 15.71 0.71
N SER A 159 -1.38 16.04 -0.33
CA SER A 159 -1.07 17.44 -0.65
C SER A 159 -2.31 18.25 -1.02
N VAL A 160 -3.23 17.67 -1.81
CA VAL A 160 -4.49 18.34 -2.14
C VAL A 160 -5.38 18.45 -0.90
N ALA A 161 -5.49 17.40 -0.07
CA ALA A 161 -6.25 17.48 1.18
C ALA A 161 -5.71 18.59 2.10
N ALA A 162 -4.39 18.72 2.22
CA ALA A 162 -3.72 19.74 3.02
C ALA A 162 -3.95 21.17 2.52
N PHE A 163 -4.29 21.35 1.26
CA PHE A 163 -4.70 22.66 0.75
C PHE A 163 -6.06 23.11 1.29
N PHE A 164 -6.94 22.16 1.64
CA PHE A 164 -8.29 22.42 2.16
C PHE A 164 -8.42 22.25 3.67
N ASP A 165 -7.42 21.66 4.33
CA ASP A 165 -7.34 21.54 5.78
C ASP A 165 -5.89 21.73 6.23
N SER A 166 -5.63 22.85 6.92
CA SER A 166 -4.29 23.21 7.35
C SER A 166 -3.70 22.24 8.37
N GLN A 167 -4.52 21.44 9.07
CA GLN A 167 -4.04 20.42 10.01
C GLN A 167 -3.32 19.25 9.33
N LEU A 168 -3.49 19.11 8.00
CA LEU A 168 -2.89 18.03 7.22
C LEU A 168 -1.56 18.42 6.56
N ILE A 169 -1.09 19.66 6.72
CA ILE A 169 0.12 20.15 6.02
C ILE A 169 1.36 19.35 6.44
N GLU A 170 1.60 19.17 7.74
CA GLU A 170 2.75 18.40 8.22
C GLU A 170 2.64 16.93 7.81
N MET A 171 1.41 16.39 7.82
CA MET A 171 1.13 15.03 7.38
C MET A 171 1.42 14.83 5.89
N ALA A 172 1.07 15.80 5.03
CA ALA A 172 1.39 15.76 3.62
C ALA A 172 2.91 15.76 3.35
N TRP A 173 3.69 16.50 4.15
CA TRP A 173 5.15 16.45 4.08
C TRP A 173 5.71 15.08 4.48
N VAL A 174 5.24 14.52 5.59
CA VAL A 174 5.70 13.21 6.08
C VAL A 174 5.38 12.12 5.05
N VAL A 175 4.13 12.05 4.58
CA VAL A 175 3.73 11.03 3.61
C VAL A 175 4.41 11.25 2.26
N GLY A 176 4.51 12.49 1.78
CA GLY A 176 5.15 12.80 0.51
C GLY A 176 6.63 12.43 0.48
N LEU A 177 7.39 12.75 1.54
CA LEU A 177 8.79 12.33 1.66
C LEU A 177 8.91 10.81 1.80
N GLY A 178 8.06 10.19 2.61
CA GLY A 178 8.05 8.74 2.77
C GLY A 178 7.77 8.00 1.47
N ALA A 179 6.78 8.44 0.70
CA ALA A 179 6.44 7.89 -0.61
C ALA A 179 7.57 8.10 -1.64
N LEU A 180 8.20 9.28 -1.65
CA LEU A 180 9.33 9.56 -2.53
C LEU A 180 10.53 8.64 -2.21
N ILE A 181 10.95 8.60 -0.95
CA ILE A 181 12.08 7.77 -0.51
C ILE A 181 11.77 6.28 -0.72
N SER A 182 10.53 5.86 -0.45
CA SER A 182 10.05 4.50 -0.70
C SER A 182 10.23 4.09 -2.17
N TYR A 183 9.80 4.93 -3.11
CA TYR A 183 9.95 4.62 -4.54
C TYR A 183 11.42 4.52 -4.95
N LEU A 184 12.25 5.47 -4.49
CA LEU A 184 13.68 5.45 -4.75
C LEU A 184 14.33 4.17 -4.18
N ALA A 185 13.97 3.79 -2.95
CA ALA A 185 14.47 2.58 -2.32
C ALA A 185 14.07 1.31 -3.08
N ILE A 186 12.84 1.23 -3.60
CA ILE A 186 12.37 0.10 -4.41
C ILE A 186 13.16 -0.03 -5.71
N VAL A 187 13.51 1.07 -6.37
CA VAL A 187 14.25 1.04 -7.64
C VAL A 187 15.76 0.90 -7.42
N THR A 188 16.29 1.29 -6.26
CA THR A 188 17.73 1.36 -6.01
C THR A 188 18.20 0.51 -4.84
N TRP A 189 17.76 0.78 -3.61
CA TRP A 189 18.27 0.13 -2.40
C TRP A 189 17.96 -1.36 -2.37
N VAL A 190 16.72 -1.75 -2.67
CA VAL A 190 16.29 -3.15 -2.59
C VAL A 190 17.00 -4.00 -3.65
N PRO A 191 17.07 -3.61 -4.94
CA PRO A 191 17.89 -4.32 -5.91
C PRO A 191 19.37 -4.40 -5.52
N LEU A 192 19.95 -3.32 -5.00
CA LEU A 192 21.36 -3.31 -4.57
C LEU A 192 21.63 -4.33 -3.46
N ILE A 193 20.74 -4.41 -2.47
CA ILE A 193 20.80 -5.42 -1.41
C ILE A 193 20.67 -6.82 -2.01
N LEU A 194 19.68 -7.05 -2.87
CA LEU A 194 19.41 -8.36 -3.48
C LEU A 194 20.46 -8.80 -4.51
N LEU A 195 21.26 -7.89 -5.06
CA LEU A 195 22.42 -8.25 -5.90
C LEU A 195 23.64 -8.68 -5.06
N SER A 196 23.67 -8.30 -3.79
CA SER A 196 24.76 -8.60 -2.86
C SER A 196 24.40 -9.73 -1.89
N TRP A 197 23.11 -9.94 -1.65
CA TRP A 197 22.59 -10.85 -0.64
C TRP A 197 21.47 -11.73 -1.21
N PHE A 198 21.77 -13.03 -1.32
CA PHE A 198 20.84 -14.00 -1.88
C PHE A 198 19.76 -14.43 -0.87
N LEU A 199 18.51 -14.39 -1.31
CA LEU A 199 17.36 -14.95 -0.61
C LEU A 199 17.41 -16.48 -0.66
N GLU A 200 16.64 -17.11 0.24
CA GLU A 200 16.49 -18.55 0.25
C GLU A 200 15.75 -19.04 -1.00
N PHE A 201 16.21 -20.16 -1.57
CA PHE A 201 15.51 -20.80 -2.67
C PHE A 201 14.22 -21.44 -2.14
N ARG A 202 13.07 -21.06 -2.71
CA ARG A 202 11.75 -21.56 -2.31
C ARG A 202 11.07 -22.26 -3.47
N VAL A 203 10.53 -23.45 -3.21
CA VAL A 203 9.63 -24.13 -4.15
C VAL A 203 8.26 -23.44 -4.08
N GLY A 204 7.77 -22.96 -5.23
CA GLY A 204 6.51 -22.21 -5.29
C GLY A 204 5.30 -23.05 -4.90
N HIS A 205 4.39 -22.47 -4.14
CA HIS A 205 3.11 -23.09 -3.78
C HIS A 205 2.08 -22.95 -4.91
N TYR A 206 1.01 -23.74 -4.88
CA TYR A 206 -0.08 -23.67 -5.86
C TYR A 206 -0.70 -22.26 -5.95
N ASP A 207 -0.89 -21.62 -4.80
CA ASP A 207 -1.49 -20.28 -4.67
C ASP A 207 -0.62 -19.18 -5.30
N ASP A 208 0.69 -19.39 -5.39
CA ASP A 208 1.63 -18.45 -6.03
C ASP A 208 1.37 -18.35 -7.55
N ARG A 209 0.70 -19.37 -8.13
CA ARG A 209 0.40 -19.47 -9.56
C ARG A 209 -1.05 -19.12 -9.91
N HIS A 210 -2.01 -19.49 -9.06
CA HIS A 210 -3.44 -19.37 -9.38
C HIS A 210 -4.18 -18.30 -8.55
N GLY A 211 -3.55 -17.72 -7.52
CA GLY A 211 -4.19 -16.73 -6.65
C GLY A 211 -5.49 -17.27 -6.05
N PHE A 212 -6.54 -16.44 -6.05
CA PHE A 212 -7.85 -16.80 -5.48
C PHE A 212 -8.88 -17.28 -6.53
N LEU A 213 -8.43 -17.70 -7.71
CA LEU A 213 -9.33 -18.06 -8.81
C LEU A 213 -10.33 -19.16 -8.45
N ASP A 214 -9.93 -20.15 -7.67
CA ASP A 214 -10.82 -21.26 -7.31
C ASP A 214 -11.93 -20.83 -6.33
N VAL A 215 -11.62 -19.90 -5.42
CA VAL A 215 -12.61 -19.33 -4.51
C VAL A 215 -13.64 -18.52 -5.30
N VAL A 216 -13.16 -17.69 -6.23
CA VAL A 216 -14.04 -16.87 -7.07
C VAL A 216 -14.94 -17.75 -7.94
N ARG A 217 -14.41 -18.81 -8.56
CA ARG A 217 -15.22 -19.79 -9.33
C ARG A 217 -16.28 -20.48 -8.48
N LYS A 218 -15.98 -20.79 -7.20
CA LYS A 218 -16.97 -21.35 -6.27
C LYS A 218 -18.10 -20.35 -5.97
N MET A 219 -17.77 -19.08 -5.75
CA MET A 219 -18.77 -18.02 -5.52
C MET A 219 -19.71 -17.85 -6.73
N GLN A 220 -19.17 -17.95 -7.95
CA GLN A 220 -19.95 -17.83 -9.18
C GLN A 220 -21.01 -18.93 -9.38
N ARG A 221 -20.90 -20.06 -8.68
CA ARG A 221 -21.95 -21.10 -8.69
C ARG A 221 -23.28 -20.63 -8.11
N TYR A 222 -23.28 -19.52 -7.36
CA TYR A 222 -24.46 -18.97 -6.69
C TYR A 222 -24.77 -17.54 -7.15
N PRO A 223 -25.17 -17.32 -8.43
CA PRO A 223 -25.30 -15.98 -9.00
C PRO A 223 -26.41 -15.14 -8.35
N ARG A 224 -27.51 -15.77 -7.90
CA ARG A 224 -28.58 -15.06 -7.18
C ARG A 224 -28.12 -14.52 -5.83
N TRP A 225 -27.29 -15.29 -5.13
CA TRP A 225 -26.73 -14.87 -3.84
C TRP A 225 -25.75 -13.70 -4.04
N LEU A 226 -24.88 -13.80 -5.05
CA LEU A 226 -24.01 -12.69 -5.45
C LEU A 226 -24.79 -11.40 -5.76
N GLN A 227 -25.87 -11.48 -6.55
CA GLN A 227 -26.72 -10.32 -6.84
C GLN A 227 -27.36 -9.72 -5.59
N ALA A 228 -27.94 -10.56 -4.71
CA ALA A 228 -28.55 -10.10 -3.46
C ALA A 228 -27.53 -9.38 -2.56
N MET A 229 -26.31 -9.93 -2.49
CA MET A 229 -25.21 -9.37 -1.73
C MET A 229 -24.75 -8.01 -2.31
N VAL A 230 -24.75 -7.81 -3.63
CA VAL A 230 -24.49 -6.49 -4.24
C VAL A 230 -25.56 -5.48 -3.84
N TRP A 231 -26.84 -5.83 -3.99
CA TRP A 231 -27.92 -4.93 -3.59
C TRP A 231 -27.82 -4.57 -2.11
N LEU A 232 -27.51 -5.54 -1.24
CA LEU A 232 -27.24 -5.30 0.18
C LEU A 232 -26.05 -4.35 0.39
N SER A 233 -24.94 -4.54 -0.32
CA SER A 233 -23.78 -3.65 -0.19
C SER A 233 -24.09 -2.22 -0.65
N LEU A 234 -24.86 -2.05 -1.73
CA LEU A 234 -25.28 -0.75 -2.25
C LEU A 234 -26.22 -0.04 -1.28
N THR A 235 -27.19 -0.75 -0.70
CA THR A 235 -28.10 -0.16 0.30
C THR A 235 -27.34 0.24 1.57
N LEU A 236 -26.44 -0.62 2.06
CA LEU A 236 -25.58 -0.30 3.20
C LEU A 236 -24.68 0.91 2.91
N LEU A 237 -24.11 1.02 1.71
CA LEU A 237 -23.30 2.17 1.31
C LEU A 237 -24.11 3.48 1.29
N LEU A 238 -25.34 3.44 0.78
CA LEU A 238 -26.23 4.61 0.78
C LEU A 238 -26.58 5.05 2.19
N ILE A 239 -26.97 4.10 3.06
CA ILE A 239 -27.28 4.39 4.48
C ILE A 239 -26.03 4.94 5.19
N SER A 240 -24.87 4.33 4.95
CA SER A 240 -23.59 4.73 5.54
C SER A 240 -23.17 6.14 5.10
N GLY A 241 -23.36 6.48 3.82
CA GLY A 241 -23.08 7.81 3.31
C GLY A 241 -23.97 8.88 3.95
N VAL A 242 -25.27 8.62 4.08
CA VAL A 242 -26.20 9.53 4.78
C VAL A 242 -25.80 9.68 6.25
N TYR A 243 -25.55 8.58 6.95
CA TYR A 243 -25.10 8.61 8.34
C TYR A 243 -23.84 9.46 8.51
N LEU A 244 -22.76 9.16 7.78
CA LEU A 244 -21.50 9.89 7.92
C LEU A 244 -21.65 11.37 7.56
N SER A 245 -22.49 11.73 6.59
CA SER A 245 -22.73 13.13 6.22
C SER A 245 -23.32 13.98 7.35
N GLN A 246 -23.98 13.36 8.34
CA GLN A 246 -24.56 14.06 9.50
C GLN A 246 -23.54 14.32 10.61
N PHE A 247 -22.52 13.46 10.75
CA PHE A 247 -21.54 13.51 11.84
C PHE A 247 -20.18 14.07 11.42
N MET A 248 -19.86 14.09 10.12
CA MET A 248 -18.55 14.57 9.65
C MET A 248 -18.43 16.09 9.79
N VAL A 249 -17.31 16.54 10.37
CA VAL A 249 -16.98 17.97 10.50
C VAL A 249 -16.83 18.63 9.14
N SER A 250 -16.15 17.97 8.21
CA SER A 250 -15.96 18.44 6.84
C SER A 250 -15.75 17.28 5.89
N LEU A 251 -16.37 17.37 4.71
CA LEU A 251 -16.17 16.41 3.61
C LEU A 251 -15.32 17.00 2.48
N ILE A 252 -14.98 18.30 2.54
CA ILE A 252 -14.28 18.99 1.45
C ILE A 252 -12.87 18.40 1.22
N PRO A 253 -11.99 18.24 2.24
CA PRO A 253 -10.64 17.70 2.02
C PRO A 253 -10.67 16.27 1.48
N VAL A 254 -11.62 15.45 1.96
CA VAL A 254 -11.85 14.08 1.49
C VAL A 254 -12.27 14.06 0.01
N ALA A 255 -13.27 14.86 -0.35
CA ALA A 255 -13.76 14.93 -1.72
C ALA A 255 -12.67 15.39 -2.69
N MET A 256 -11.89 16.40 -2.30
CA MET A 256 -10.79 16.92 -3.10
C MET A 256 -9.63 15.91 -3.25
N MET A 257 -9.30 15.17 -2.19
CA MET A 257 -8.35 14.04 -2.26
C MET A 257 -8.83 12.96 -3.23
N LEU A 258 -10.08 12.51 -3.13
CA LEU A 258 -10.66 11.49 -4.01
C LEU A 258 -10.66 11.96 -5.47
N PHE A 259 -11.04 13.21 -5.71
CA PHE A 259 -11.02 13.81 -7.05
C PHE A 259 -9.60 13.87 -7.62
N ALA A 260 -8.63 14.31 -6.81
CA ALA A 260 -7.22 14.37 -7.20
C ALA A 260 -6.67 12.99 -7.55
N CYS A 261 -6.91 11.97 -6.71
CA CYS A 261 -6.51 10.59 -6.97
C CYS A 261 -7.19 10.05 -8.24
N TRP A 262 -8.49 10.26 -8.40
CA TRP A 262 -9.23 9.83 -9.60
C TRP A 262 -8.68 10.48 -10.87
N MET A 263 -8.43 11.79 -10.85
CA MET A 263 -7.91 12.55 -11.99
C MET A 263 -6.50 12.07 -12.38
N LEU A 264 -5.64 11.83 -11.39
CA LEU A 264 -4.29 11.32 -11.63
C LEU A 264 -4.34 9.91 -12.24
N LEU A 265 -5.13 9.00 -11.65
CA LEU A 265 -5.31 7.64 -12.19
C LEU A 265 -5.90 7.66 -13.59
N TRP A 266 -6.89 8.51 -13.84
CA TRP A 266 -7.49 8.67 -15.17
C TRP A 266 -6.46 9.17 -16.20
N LEU A 267 -5.63 10.15 -15.85
CA LEU A 267 -4.60 10.67 -16.74
C LEU A 267 -3.56 9.59 -17.11
N VAL A 268 -3.14 8.79 -16.13
CA VAL A 268 -2.12 7.75 -16.33
C VAL A 268 -2.67 6.52 -17.06
N TRP A 269 -3.83 6.03 -16.64
CA TRP A 269 -4.43 4.82 -17.22
C TRP A 269 -5.22 5.09 -18.50
N ARG A 270 -5.67 6.33 -18.72
CA ARG A 270 -6.50 6.77 -19.86
C ARG A 270 -7.79 5.95 -19.99
N ASP A 271 -8.28 5.40 -18.87
CA ASP A 271 -9.51 4.60 -18.77
C ASP A 271 -10.29 5.06 -17.53
N TRP A 272 -11.32 5.89 -17.75
CA TRP A 272 -12.08 6.55 -16.67
C TRP A 272 -12.94 5.58 -15.87
N GLN A 273 -13.37 4.47 -16.50
CA GLN A 273 -14.18 3.45 -15.83
C GLN A 273 -13.34 2.70 -14.81
N VAL A 274 -12.13 2.31 -15.22
CA VAL A 274 -11.19 1.60 -14.34
C VAL A 274 -10.69 2.52 -13.22
N SER A 275 -10.39 3.79 -13.51
CA SER A 275 -9.98 4.75 -12.47
C SER A 275 -11.09 5.01 -11.45
N LEU A 276 -12.35 5.15 -11.91
CA LEU A 276 -13.48 5.32 -11.02
C LEU A 276 -13.74 4.06 -10.17
N MET A 277 -13.62 2.87 -10.77
CA MET A 277 -13.77 1.60 -10.05
C MET A 277 -12.73 1.43 -8.94
N ALA A 278 -11.48 1.84 -9.16
CA ALA A 278 -10.42 1.82 -8.14
C ALA A 278 -10.76 2.71 -6.93
N ILE A 279 -11.24 3.93 -7.19
CA ILE A 279 -11.60 4.87 -6.14
C ILE A 279 -12.86 4.40 -5.39
N LEU A 280 -13.89 3.96 -6.11
CA LEU A 280 -15.15 3.54 -5.50
C LEU A 280 -15.01 2.26 -4.66
N THR A 281 -14.23 1.28 -5.10
CA THR A 281 -14.00 0.05 -4.32
C THR A 281 -13.26 0.35 -3.01
N SER A 282 -12.26 1.21 -3.08
CA SER A 282 -11.51 1.66 -1.90
C SER A 282 -12.37 2.49 -0.95
N LEU A 283 -13.13 3.45 -1.48
CA LEU A 283 -14.03 4.30 -0.70
C LEU A 283 -15.15 3.48 -0.03
N ALA A 284 -15.72 2.52 -0.75
CA ALA A 284 -16.78 1.66 -0.22
C ALA A 284 -16.35 0.92 1.04
N ALA A 285 -15.14 0.35 1.04
CA ALA A 285 -14.59 -0.33 2.21
C ALA A 285 -14.47 0.62 3.41
N ILE A 286 -13.92 1.81 3.20
CA ILE A 286 -13.68 2.79 4.25
C ILE A 286 -15.00 3.32 4.82
N VAL A 287 -15.96 3.68 3.96
CA VAL A 287 -17.28 4.20 4.37
C VAL A 287 -18.04 3.18 5.21
N LEU A 288 -18.10 1.92 4.77
CA LEU A 288 -18.80 0.86 5.52
C LEU A 288 -18.16 0.61 6.89
N VAL A 289 -16.82 0.58 6.96
CA VAL A 289 -16.10 0.36 8.22
C VAL A 289 -16.26 1.55 9.16
N LEU A 290 -16.15 2.79 8.66
CA LEU A 290 -16.35 4.00 9.46
C LEU A 290 -17.75 4.03 10.06
N THR A 291 -18.80 3.78 9.26
CA THR A 291 -20.17 3.74 9.77
C THR A 291 -20.33 2.64 10.80
N GLY A 292 -19.83 1.43 10.54
CA GLY A 292 -19.89 0.33 11.52
C GLY A 292 -19.20 0.68 12.83
N TYR A 293 -17.99 1.23 12.76
CA TYR A 293 -17.19 1.62 13.92
C TYR A 293 -17.85 2.72 14.77
N PHE A 294 -18.31 3.79 14.13
CA PHE A 294 -18.90 4.93 14.83
C PHE A 294 -20.38 4.74 15.20
N SER A 295 -21.11 3.82 14.57
CA SER A 295 -22.51 3.53 14.92
C SER A 295 -22.69 2.99 16.35
N VAL A 296 -21.65 2.37 16.90
CA VAL A 296 -21.64 1.81 18.26
C VAL A 296 -21.05 2.81 19.26
N GLN A 297 -20.47 3.92 18.79
CA GLN A 297 -19.87 4.95 19.61
C GLN A 297 -20.81 6.15 19.72
N SER A 298 -20.96 6.70 20.92
CA SER A 298 -21.69 7.95 21.12
C SER A 298 -20.85 9.16 20.74
N VAL A 299 -20.50 9.28 19.46
CA VAL A 299 -19.73 10.40 18.92
C VAL A 299 -20.64 11.55 18.47
N VAL A 300 -20.23 12.78 18.78
CA VAL A 300 -20.92 14.00 18.35
C VAL A 300 -20.44 14.44 16.98
N GLN A 301 -19.14 14.27 16.70
CA GLN A 301 -18.50 14.65 15.44
C GLN A 301 -17.39 13.67 15.07
N ILE A 302 -17.19 13.50 13.76
CA ILE A 302 -16.13 12.67 13.19
C ILE A 302 -15.22 13.56 12.36
N SER A 303 -13.91 13.48 12.61
CA SER A 303 -12.91 14.22 11.85
C SER A 303 -12.66 13.59 10.47
N ALA A 304 -12.41 14.44 9.47
CA ALA A 304 -12.03 14.02 8.12
C ALA A 304 -10.75 13.16 8.11
N VAL A 305 -9.83 13.39 9.07
CA VAL A 305 -8.55 12.66 9.20
C VAL A 305 -8.76 11.15 9.24
N VAL A 306 -9.81 10.68 9.94
CA VAL A 306 -10.11 9.25 10.12
C VAL A 306 -10.52 8.57 8.80
N LEU A 307 -10.93 9.34 7.79
CA LEU A 307 -11.20 8.83 6.44
C LEU A 307 -9.98 8.95 5.53
N ILE A 308 -9.26 10.07 5.61
CA ILE A 308 -8.10 10.38 4.76
C ILE A 308 -6.95 9.40 5.02
N VAL A 309 -6.68 9.06 6.29
CA VAL A 309 -5.60 8.13 6.66
C VAL A 309 -5.78 6.74 6.03
N PRO A 310 -6.93 6.03 6.20
CA PRO A 310 -7.18 4.77 5.51
C PRO A 310 -7.14 4.90 3.99
N LEU A 311 -7.65 6.00 3.42
CA LEU A 311 -7.69 6.19 1.97
C LEU A 311 -6.29 6.21 1.34
N GLY A 312 -5.31 6.78 2.03
CA GLY A 312 -3.90 6.78 1.60
C GLY A 312 -3.23 5.41 1.57
N ILE A 313 -3.81 4.40 2.22
CA ILE A 313 -3.30 3.03 2.33
C ILE A 313 -4.14 2.08 1.46
N VAL A 314 -5.47 2.13 1.60
CA VAL A 314 -6.41 1.18 0.97
C VAL A 314 -6.43 1.31 -0.56
N LEU A 315 -6.15 2.49 -1.10
CA LEU A 315 -6.14 2.71 -2.55
C LEU A 315 -5.01 1.93 -3.27
N ASP A 316 -3.94 1.58 -2.55
CA ASP A 316 -2.75 0.89 -3.09
C ASP A 316 -3.09 -0.45 -3.76
N ASP A 317 -3.83 -1.32 -3.06
CA ASP A 317 -4.21 -2.65 -3.56
C ASP A 317 -5.02 -2.55 -4.85
N SER A 318 -5.89 -1.54 -4.96
CA SER A 318 -6.65 -1.26 -6.18
C SER A 318 -5.72 -0.88 -7.33
N ILE A 319 -4.72 -0.04 -7.09
CA ILE A 319 -3.75 0.38 -8.11
C ILE A 319 -2.95 -0.83 -8.60
N HIS A 320 -2.49 -1.69 -7.70
CA HIS A 320 -1.79 -2.92 -8.05
C HIS A 320 -2.67 -3.87 -8.88
N TYR A 321 -3.93 -4.07 -8.49
CA TYR A 321 -4.88 -4.90 -9.22
C TYR A 321 -5.21 -4.36 -10.61
N PHE A 322 -5.62 -3.10 -10.72
CA PHE A 322 -6.03 -2.52 -11.99
C PHE A 322 -4.87 -2.26 -12.95
N SER A 323 -3.67 -2.01 -12.45
CA SER A 323 -2.48 -1.94 -13.31
C SER A 323 -2.23 -3.27 -14.02
N ARG A 324 -2.48 -4.41 -13.37
CA ARG A 324 -2.38 -5.74 -14.01
C ARG A 324 -3.52 -5.99 -14.98
N TYR A 325 -4.73 -5.63 -14.60
CA TYR A 325 -5.91 -5.73 -15.47
C TYR A 325 -5.71 -4.95 -16.78
N LEU A 326 -5.29 -3.68 -16.69
CA LEU A 326 -5.04 -2.83 -17.84
C LEU A 326 -3.85 -3.32 -18.67
N ARG A 327 -2.83 -3.87 -18.03
CA ARG A 327 -1.71 -4.51 -18.74
C ARG A 327 -2.15 -5.73 -19.55
N SER A 328 -3.04 -6.57 -19.02
CA SER A 328 -3.60 -7.70 -19.80
C SER A 328 -4.52 -7.25 -20.95
N LYS A 329 -5.19 -6.10 -20.81
CA LYS A 329 -6.04 -5.53 -21.87
C LYS A 329 -5.24 -5.17 -23.14
N GLN A 330 -3.93 -4.95 -23.01
CA GLN A 330 -3.01 -4.71 -24.13
C GLN A 330 -2.54 -6.01 -24.83
N GLY A 331 -2.83 -7.18 -24.27
CA GLY A 331 -2.48 -8.49 -24.83
C GLY A 331 -3.53 -9.04 -25.81
N PHE A 332 -3.24 -10.22 -26.39
CA PHE A 332 -4.10 -10.87 -27.39
C PHE A 332 -5.44 -11.40 -26.85
N PHE A 333 -5.53 -11.79 -25.57
CA PHE A 333 -6.76 -12.28 -24.93
C PHE A 333 -7.37 -11.21 -24.02
N ASN A 334 -7.98 -10.19 -24.63
CA ASN A 334 -8.40 -8.94 -23.97
C ASN A 334 -9.87 -8.93 -23.48
N THR A 335 -10.55 -10.07 -23.43
CA THR A 335 -11.87 -10.16 -22.78
C THR A 335 -11.75 -9.70 -21.32
N ALA A 336 -12.76 -9.01 -20.80
CA ALA A 336 -12.79 -8.56 -19.40
C ALA A 336 -12.51 -9.73 -18.43
N GLU A 337 -13.07 -10.90 -18.74
CA GLU A 337 -12.86 -12.10 -17.93
C GLU A 337 -11.37 -12.48 -17.82
N ASN A 338 -10.69 -12.69 -18.96
CA ASN A 338 -9.27 -13.03 -18.96
C ASN A 338 -8.40 -11.95 -18.32
N CYS A 339 -8.78 -10.67 -18.41
CA CYS A 339 -8.05 -9.59 -17.76
C CYS A 339 -8.13 -9.69 -16.23
N HIS A 340 -9.30 -9.99 -15.66
CA HIS A 340 -9.44 -10.25 -14.23
C HIS A 340 -8.72 -11.52 -13.80
N ARG A 341 -8.76 -12.59 -14.60
CA ARG A 341 -8.01 -13.82 -14.31
C ARG A 341 -6.50 -13.56 -14.23
N TYR A 342 -5.97 -12.75 -15.14
CA TYR A 342 -4.57 -12.33 -15.13
C TYR A 342 -4.24 -11.45 -13.92
N ALA A 343 -5.07 -10.46 -13.61
CA ALA A 343 -4.87 -9.61 -12.43
C ALA A 343 -4.85 -10.45 -11.13
N LEU A 344 -5.83 -11.34 -10.94
CA LEU A 344 -5.95 -12.13 -9.72
C LEU A 344 -4.80 -13.15 -9.55
N SER A 345 -4.41 -13.82 -10.63
CA SER A 345 -3.26 -14.75 -10.60
C SER A 345 -1.93 -14.03 -10.38
N SER A 346 -1.79 -12.78 -10.84
CA SER A 346 -0.55 -12.01 -10.72
C SER A 346 -0.41 -11.27 -9.38
N VAL A 347 -1.44 -10.58 -8.89
CA VAL A 347 -1.32 -9.78 -7.65
C VAL A 347 -2.16 -10.27 -6.48
N GLY A 348 -2.98 -11.32 -6.65
CA GLY A 348 -3.83 -11.81 -5.56
C GLY A 348 -3.06 -12.23 -4.31
N ARG A 349 -1.99 -13.03 -4.47
CA ARG A 349 -1.14 -13.44 -3.34
C ARG A 349 -0.41 -12.24 -2.69
N PRO A 350 0.26 -11.35 -3.44
CA PRO A 350 0.85 -10.13 -2.88
C PRO A 350 -0.14 -9.27 -2.08
N ILE A 351 -1.33 -8.97 -2.62
CA ILE A 351 -2.37 -8.18 -1.94
C ILE A 351 -2.81 -8.87 -0.63
N TRP A 352 -2.93 -10.19 -0.65
CA TRP A 352 -3.29 -10.92 0.57
C TRP A 352 -2.17 -10.89 1.63
N LEU A 353 -0.92 -10.99 1.20
CA LEU A 353 0.24 -10.88 2.10
C LEU A 353 0.34 -9.48 2.70
N THR A 354 0.18 -8.41 1.90
CA THR A 354 0.17 -7.03 2.40
C THR A 354 -0.94 -6.85 3.42
N THR A 355 -2.16 -7.27 3.08
CA THR A 355 -3.33 -7.19 3.97
C THR A 355 -3.07 -7.83 5.33
N GLN A 356 -2.55 -9.06 5.36
CA GLN A 356 -2.27 -9.77 6.61
C GLN A 356 -1.20 -9.06 7.45
N LEU A 357 -0.13 -8.59 6.82
CA LEU A 357 0.95 -7.90 7.50
C LEU A 357 0.48 -6.55 8.06
N LEU A 358 -0.21 -5.75 7.24
CA LEU A 358 -0.76 -4.47 7.66
C LEU A 358 -1.78 -4.65 8.77
N ALA A 359 -2.66 -5.66 8.70
CA ALA A 359 -3.63 -5.94 9.76
C ALA A 359 -2.94 -6.22 11.11
N VAL A 360 -1.87 -7.03 11.13
CA VAL A 360 -1.17 -7.31 12.39
C VAL A 360 -0.43 -6.07 12.92
N GLY A 361 0.22 -5.29 12.05
CA GLY A 361 0.91 -4.07 12.46
C GLY A 361 -0.05 -3.00 13.00
N LEU A 362 -1.15 -2.75 12.28
CA LEU A 362 -2.18 -1.80 12.69
C LEU A 362 -2.91 -2.28 13.95
N LEU A 363 -3.00 -3.59 14.21
CA LEU A 363 -3.57 -4.11 15.45
C LEU A 363 -2.73 -3.71 16.66
N VAL A 364 -1.38 -3.75 16.54
CA VAL A 364 -0.49 -3.27 17.60
C VAL A 364 -0.74 -1.79 17.90
N LEU A 365 -0.89 -0.97 16.85
CA LEU A 365 -1.19 0.45 16.99
C LEU A 365 -2.63 0.72 17.49
N GLY A 366 -3.54 -0.25 17.34
CA GLY A 366 -4.86 -0.23 17.95
C GLY A 366 -4.84 -0.29 19.49
N PHE A 367 -3.68 -0.54 20.11
CA PHE A 367 -3.50 -0.45 21.56
C PHE A 367 -2.75 0.83 21.99
N HIS A 368 -2.54 1.77 21.07
CA HIS A 368 -1.86 3.02 21.39
C HIS A 368 -2.62 3.83 22.47
N PRO A 369 -1.93 4.48 23.41
CA PRO A 369 -2.57 5.31 24.44
C PRO A 369 -3.29 6.53 23.86
N ASP A 370 -2.72 7.15 22.82
CA ASP A 370 -3.35 8.25 22.08
C ASP A 370 -4.57 7.75 21.27
N GLU A 371 -5.70 8.40 21.50
CA GLU A 371 -6.98 8.01 20.91
C GLU A 371 -7.02 8.20 19.39
N TRP A 372 -6.38 9.23 18.86
CA TRP A 372 -6.36 9.47 17.41
C TRP A 372 -5.59 8.36 16.70
N ILE A 373 -4.43 7.98 17.24
CA ILE A 373 -3.61 6.88 16.71
C ILE A 373 -4.36 5.55 16.79
N ARG A 374 -4.97 5.27 17.94
CA ARG A 374 -5.76 4.05 18.13
C ARG A 374 -6.94 3.97 17.15
N GLN A 375 -7.79 4.98 17.10
CA GLN A 375 -8.98 4.99 16.24
C GLN A 375 -8.61 4.87 14.76
N ALA A 376 -7.66 5.70 14.30
CA ALA A 376 -7.24 5.67 12.90
C ALA A 376 -6.63 4.30 12.52
N SER A 377 -5.86 3.68 13.42
CA SER A 377 -5.27 2.36 13.17
C SER A 377 -6.31 1.25 13.10
N LEU A 378 -7.31 1.24 14.00
CA LEU A 378 -8.39 0.25 14.01
C LEU A 378 -9.30 0.39 12.78
N VAL A 379 -9.68 1.61 12.41
CA VAL A 379 -10.46 1.87 11.20
C VAL A 379 -9.69 1.44 9.96
N THR A 380 -8.41 1.82 9.87
CA THR A 380 -7.55 1.43 8.74
C THR A 380 -7.42 -0.09 8.64
N LEU A 381 -7.20 -0.77 9.76
CA LEU A 381 -7.10 -2.24 9.82
C LEU A 381 -8.34 -2.90 9.22
N LEU A 382 -9.52 -2.50 9.68
CA LEU A 382 -10.78 -3.07 9.22
C LEU A 382 -11.06 -2.69 7.75
N ALA A 383 -10.73 -1.47 7.35
CA ALA A 383 -10.88 -1.00 5.98
C ALA A 383 -9.97 -1.77 5.01
N THR A 384 -8.71 -2.02 5.35
CA THR A 384 -7.78 -2.82 4.54
C THR A 384 -8.25 -4.27 4.40
N LEU A 385 -8.76 -4.88 5.48
CA LEU A 385 -9.34 -6.23 5.41
C LEU A 385 -10.58 -6.28 4.51
N LEU A 386 -11.48 -5.30 4.62
CA LEU A 386 -12.68 -5.25 3.81
C LEU A 386 -12.36 -4.92 2.34
N ALA A 387 -11.42 -4.02 2.08
CA ALA A 387 -11.04 -3.63 0.73
C ALA A 387 -10.37 -4.78 -0.03
N SER A 388 -9.43 -5.48 0.60
CA SER A 388 -8.80 -6.67 0.02
C SER A 388 -9.83 -7.77 -0.26
N TYR A 389 -10.79 -7.98 0.64
CA TYR A 389 -11.92 -8.88 0.40
C TYR A 389 -12.76 -8.46 -0.81
N ILE A 390 -13.07 -7.16 -0.94
CA ILE A 390 -13.81 -6.62 -2.09
C ILE A 390 -13.03 -6.83 -3.39
N ILE A 391 -11.75 -6.47 -3.43
CA ILE A 391 -10.91 -6.49 -4.63
C ILE A 391 -10.59 -7.92 -5.07
N LEU A 392 -10.26 -8.82 -4.14
CA LEU A 392 -9.80 -10.17 -4.46
C LEU A 392 -10.93 -11.16 -4.74
N LEU A 393 -12.10 -10.98 -4.11
CA LEU A 393 -13.19 -11.95 -4.18
C LEU A 393 -14.41 -11.38 -4.89
N TRP A 394 -14.93 -10.26 -4.41
CA TRP A 394 -16.19 -9.73 -4.91
C TRP A 394 -16.08 -9.18 -6.32
N LEU A 395 -15.20 -8.21 -6.52
CA LEU A 395 -15.01 -7.53 -7.79
C LEU A 395 -14.83 -8.50 -8.97
N PRO A 396 -13.91 -9.48 -8.93
CA PRO A 396 -13.78 -10.46 -10.00
C PRO A 396 -14.98 -11.39 -10.11
N ALA A 397 -15.65 -11.79 -9.02
CA ALA A 397 -16.81 -12.69 -9.10
C ALA A 397 -17.95 -12.12 -9.98
N PHE A 398 -18.14 -10.79 -9.98
CA PHE A 398 -19.15 -10.15 -10.83
C PHE A 398 -18.73 -10.00 -12.29
N GLN A 399 -17.44 -9.74 -12.54
CA GLN A 399 -16.94 -9.40 -13.88
C GLN A 399 -16.42 -10.60 -14.67
N LEU A 400 -16.24 -11.75 -14.02
CA LEU A 400 -15.84 -13.02 -14.64
C LEU A 400 -17.01 -13.86 -15.19
N LYS A 401 -18.18 -13.26 -15.50
CA LYS A 401 -19.32 -14.05 -16.01
C LYS A 401 -18.99 -14.68 -17.37
N SER A 402 -19.11 -16.00 -17.42
CA SER A 402 -19.01 -16.88 -18.60
C SER A 402 -20.19 -16.70 -19.55
#